data_AF-A0A7Y6ZGX9-F1
#
_entry.id   AF-A0A7Y6ZGX9-F1
#
_cell.length_a   1.000
_cell.length_b   1.000
_cell.length_c   1.000
_cell.angle_alpha   90.00
_cell.angle_beta   90.00
_cell.angle_gamma   90.00
#
_symmetry.space_group_name_H-M   'P 1'
#
loop_
_entity.id
_entity.type
_entity.pdbx_description
1 polymer ?
#
loop_
_entity_poly.entity_id
_entity_poly.type
_entity_poly.pdbx_seq_one_letter_code
_entity_poly.pdbx_strand_id
1 'polypeptide(L)'
;MKLRRIILSLNFLFLLSIQLQAQLIRDNAASISDSNRPNLSTPYHTTLTFFHNLEDNNFFPENAASTLDLTGANDADGTKLSIKLKQVFEGQGIIIRASQIPRLADYQDTTGLTTEDIYYFDKDKLPGVFLEKRGSEWKFSAFTVSQIETLHKRTYPYGTDRLLNLLPK
;
A
#
# COMPACT_ATOMS: atom_id res chain seq x y z
N MET A 1 -62.89 -6.85 -32.38
CA MET A 1 -62.29 -7.90 -31.53
C MET A 1 -60.89 -7.43 -31.14
N LYS A 2 -60.69 -7.00 -29.88
CA LYS A 2 -59.44 -6.39 -29.39
C LYS A 2 -58.40 -7.49 -29.13
N LEU A 3 -57.24 -7.43 -29.77
CA LEU A 3 -56.10 -8.28 -29.39
C LEU A 3 -54.98 -7.40 -28.81
N ARG A 4 -54.51 -7.85 -27.66
CA ARG A 4 -53.75 -7.13 -26.63
C ARG A 4 -52.37 -6.67 -27.09
N ARG A 5 -51.99 -5.50 -26.59
CA ARG A 5 -50.62 -4.97 -26.57
C ARG A 5 -49.73 -5.92 -25.76
N ILE A 6 -48.71 -6.50 -26.39
CA ILE A 6 -47.61 -7.16 -25.69
C ILE A 6 -46.57 -6.05 -25.44
N ILE A 7 -46.49 -5.62 -24.18
CA ILE A 7 -45.39 -4.78 -23.69
C ILE A 7 -44.19 -5.72 -23.59
N LEU A 8 -43.29 -5.67 -24.58
CA LEU A 8 -41.94 -6.22 -24.41
C LEU A 8 -41.22 -5.33 -23.39
N SER A 9 -41.17 -5.79 -22.15
CA SER A 9 -40.35 -5.25 -21.08
C SER A 9 -38.87 -5.41 -21.46
N LEU A 10 -38.30 -4.35 -22.02
CA LEU A 10 -36.86 -4.21 -22.24
C LEU A 10 -36.17 -3.96 -20.89
N ASN A 11 -36.05 -5.01 -20.07
CA ASN A 11 -35.09 -5.03 -18.96
C ASN A 11 -33.70 -5.23 -19.57
N PHE A 12 -33.11 -4.14 -20.06
CA PHE A 12 -31.72 -4.13 -20.50
C PHE A 12 -30.83 -4.07 -19.27
N LEU A 13 -30.38 -5.26 -18.85
CA LEU A 13 -29.12 -5.55 -18.18
C LEU A 13 -28.52 -4.38 -17.40
N PHE A 14 -28.74 -4.41 -16.08
CA PHE A 14 -27.91 -3.75 -15.09
C PHE A 14 -26.46 -4.15 -15.40
N LEU A 15 -25.68 -3.24 -15.99
CA LEU A 15 -24.23 -3.34 -16.05
C LEU A 15 -23.77 -3.37 -14.59
N LEU A 16 -23.56 -4.57 -14.07
CA LEU A 16 -22.82 -4.78 -12.84
C LEU A 16 -21.38 -4.39 -13.20
N SER A 17 -21.07 -3.10 -13.14
CA SER A 17 -19.70 -2.63 -13.08
C SER A 17 -19.14 -3.20 -11.80
N ILE A 18 -18.54 -4.38 -11.89
CA ILE A 18 -17.64 -4.89 -10.86
C ILE A 18 -16.50 -3.88 -10.85
N GLN A 19 -16.62 -2.85 -10.00
CA GLN A 19 -15.50 -1.99 -9.66
C GLN A 19 -14.52 -2.88 -8.89
N LEU A 20 -13.61 -3.53 -9.62
CA LEU A 20 -12.40 -4.09 -9.05
C LEU A 20 -11.56 -2.91 -8.58
N GLN A 21 -11.82 -2.45 -7.36
CA GLN A 21 -10.87 -1.58 -6.68
C GLN A 21 -9.60 -2.41 -6.50
N ALA A 22 -8.51 -1.98 -7.13
CA ALA A 22 -7.20 -2.59 -6.98
C ALA A 22 -6.64 -2.25 -5.60
N GLN A 23 -7.24 -2.79 -4.55
CA GLN A 23 -6.72 -2.66 -3.20
C GLN A 23 -5.54 -3.63 -3.04
N LEU A 24 -4.40 -3.11 -2.61
CA LEU A 24 -3.20 -3.91 -2.36
C LEU A 24 -3.41 -4.90 -1.21
N ILE A 25 -4.28 -4.55 -0.26
CA ILE A 25 -4.70 -5.39 0.86
C ILE A 25 -5.92 -6.21 0.42
N ARG A 26 -5.77 -7.54 0.33
CA ARG A 26 -6.83 -8.44 -0.17
C ARG A 26 -7.76 -9.01 0.91
N ASP A 27 -7.44 -8.86 2.19
CA ASP A 27 -8.21 -9.44 3.28
C ASP A 27 -9.03 -8.34 4.00
N ASN A 28 -10.18 -8.70 4.59
CA ASN A 28 -10.98 -7.80 5.43
C ASN A 28 -10.11 -7.29 6.61
N ALA A 29 -9.47 -6.14 6.44
CA ALA A 29 -8.83 -5.43 7.52
C ALA A 29 -9.93 -5.06 8.52
N ALA A 30 -9.77 -5.46 9.79
CA ALA A 30 -10.70 -5.10 10.85
C ALA A 30 -10.99 -3.60 10.82
N SER A 31 -12.27 -3.23 10.98
CA SER A 31 -12.74 -1.84 11.01
C SER A 31 -11.89 -1.00 11.95
N ILE A 32 -11.18 -0.01 11.40
CA ILE A 32 -10.34 0.92 12.14
C ILE A 32 -11.27 1.75 13.03
N SER A 33 -11.33 1.41 14.32
CA SER A 33 -12.15 2.08 15.32
C SER A 33 -11.32 3.07 16.14
N ASP A 34 -10.54 3.94 15.50
CA ASP A 34 -10.21 5.25 16.07
C ASP A 34 -9.57 6.14 14.99
N SER A 35 -10.10 7.36 14.85
CA SER A 35 -9.75 8.27 13.75
C SER A 35 -8.39 8.92 13.97
N ASN A 36 -7.54 8.86 12.94
CA ASN A 36 -6.44 9.80 12.66
C ASN A 36 -5.08 9.63 13.36
N ARG A 37 -4.83 8.56 14.13
CA ARG A 37 -3.50 8.31 14.72
C ARG A 37 -2.77 7.13 14.07
N PRO A 38 -1.55 7.32 13.52
CA PRO A 38 -0.69 6.24 13.05
C PRO A 38 -0.43 5.19 14.14
N ASN A 39 -0.55 3.90 13.79
CA ASN A 39 -0.14 2.79 14.65
C ASN A 39 1.03 2.08 14.02
N LEU A 40 2.20 2.18 14.66
CA LEU A 40 3.47 1.65 14.16
C LEU A 40 3.99 0.49 15.02
N SER A 41 3.15 -0.10 15.88
CA SER A 41 3.60 -1.04 16.92
C SER A 41 4.04 -2.42 16.39
N THR A 42 3.60 -2.80 15.18
CA THR A 42 3.89 -4.11 14.58
C THR A 42 4.04 -3.95 13.07
N PRO A 43 4.68 -4.91 12.36
CA PRO A 43 4.74 -4.90 10.90
C PRO A 43 3.36 -4.78 10.24
N TYR A 44 2.37 -5.48 10.80
CA TYR A 44 0.98 -5.41 10.34
C TYR A 44 0.39 -4.00 10.46
N HIS A 45 0.50 -3.37 11.64
CA HIS A 45 -0.10 -2.05 11.86
C HIS A 45 0.60 -0.94 11.07
N THR A 46 1.93 -1.00 10.95
CA THR A 46 2.68 -0.07 10.10
C THR A 46 2.28 -0.21 8.64
N THR A 47 2.15 -1.44 8.14
CA THR A 47 1.70 -1.70 6.77
C THR A 47 0.30 -1.14 6.53
N LEU A 48 -0.64 -1.41 7.43
CA LEU A 48 -2.00 -0.91 7.34
C LEU A 48 -2.02 0.62 7.37
N THR A 49 -1.29 1.23 8.32
CA THR A 49 -1.13 2.69 8.41
C THR A 49 -0.59 3.27 7.10
N PHE A 50 0.38 2.63 6.45
CA PHE A 50 0.93 3.12 5.19
C PHE A 50 -0.10 3.06 4.05
N PHE A 51 -0.60 1.86 3.74
CA PHE A 51 -1.41 1.67 2.52
C PHE A 51 -2.81 2.27 2.65
N HIS A 52 -3.46 2.11 3.81
CA HIS A 52 -4.82 2.61 4.02
C HIS A 52 -4.86 4.14 3.89
N ASN A 53 -3.84 4.86 4.36
CA ASN A 53 -3.77 6.33 4.26
C ASN A 53 -3.36 6.84 2.87
N LEU A 54 -3.17 5.95 1.89
CA LEU A 54 -2.88 6.29 0.49
C LEU A 54 -3.94 5.71 -0.47
N GLU A 55 -5.07 5.24 0.05
CA GLU A 55 -6.23 4.84 -0.77
C GLU A 55 -7.00 6.08 -1.26
N ASP A 56 -7.62 5.99 -2.44
CA ASP A 56 -8.32 7.15 -3.04
C ASP A 56 -9.47 7.70 -2.17
N ASN A 57 -10.13 6.82 -1.41
CA ASN A 57 -11.21 7.19 -0.48
C ASN A 57 -10.71 7.51 0.94
N ASN A 58 -9.42 7.34 1.22
CA ASN A 58 -8.79 7.59 2.51
C ASN A 58 -7.34 8.10 2.33
N PHE A 59 -7.22 9.34 1.86
CA PHE A 59 -5.95 9.93 1.42
C PHE A 59 -5.38 10.93 2.45
N PHE A 60 -4.62 10.41 3.41
CA PHE A 60 -3.93 11.16 4.48
C PHE A 60 -2.42 10.88 4.42
N PRO A 61 -1.72 11.34 3.37
CA PRO A 61 -0.34 10.93 3.09
C PRO A 61 0.66 11.30 4.20
N GLU A 62 0.35 12.27 5.06
CA GLU A 62 1.10 12.58 6.28
C GLU A 62 1.15 11.40 7.27
N ASN A 63 0.05 10.64 7.38
CA ASN A 63 0.00 9.43 8.21
C ASN A 63 0.84 8.32 7.58
N ALA A 64 0.82 8.19 6.25
CA ALA A 64 1.70 7.26 5.55
C ALA A 64 3.18 7.66 5.70
N ALA A 65 3.49 8.95 5.61
CA ALA A 65 4.84 9.49 5.79
C ALA A 65 5.41 9.20 7.19
N SER A 66 4.57 9.13 8.22
CA SER A 66 4.99 8.76 9.58
C SER A 66 5.58 7.35 9.69
N THR A 67 5.28 6.48 8.72
CA THR A 67 5.83 5.11 8.64
C THR A 67 7.24 5.08 8.05
N LEU A 68 7.76 6.19 7.52
CA LEU A 68 9.08 6.27 6.90
C LEU A 68 10.14 6.67 7.93
N ASP A 69 11.26 5.95 8.00
CA ASP A 69 12.45 6.41 8.69
C ASP A 69 13.21 7.41 7.81
N LEU A 70 12.93 8.70 7.98
CA LEU A 70 13.55 9.80 7.23
C LEU A 70 14.96 10.16 7.74
N THR A 71 15.54 9.37 8.64
CA THR A 71 16.91 9.63 9.15
C THR A 71 17.90 9.65 8.00
N GLY A 72 18.64 10.75 7.87
CA GLY A 72 19.61 10.96 6.78
C GLY A 72 19.00 11.43 5.45
N ALA A 73 17.68 11.54 5.35
CA ALA A 73 16.98 12.08 4.18
C ALA A 73 16.63 13.56 4.41
N ASN A 74 17.67 14.41 4.51
CA ASN A 74 17.49 15.86 4.72
C ASN A 74 16.66 16.47 3.58
N ASP A 75 15.73 17.36 3.94
CA ASP A 75 14.81 18.06 3.01
C ASP A 75 13.90 17.13 2.18
N ALA A 76 13.79 15.85 2.54
CA ALA A 76 12.92 14.92 1.85
C ALA A 76 11.45 15.15 2.22
N ASP A 77 10.61 15.23 1.19
CA ASP A 77 9.15 15.24 1.35
C ASP A 77 8.64 13.81 1.58
N GLY A 78 8.41 13.46 2.85
CA GLY A 78 7.93 12.14 3.24
C GLY A 78 6.57 11.76 2.64
N THR A 79 5.69 12.74 2.40
CA THR A 79 4.40 12.53 1.74
C THR A 79 4.63 12.10 0.28
N LYS A 80 5.48 12.84 -0.44
CA LYS A 80 5.85 12.50 -1.81
C LYS A 80 6.54 11.14 -1.91
N LEU A 81 7.46 10.84 -0.99
CA LEU A 81 8.14 9.55 -0.92
C LEU A 81 7.16 8.41 -0.67
N SER A 82 6.16 8.61 0.20
CA SER A 82 5.12 7.61 0.48
C SER A 82 4.30 7.28 -0.77
N ILE A 83 3.87 8.31 -1.51
CA ILE A 83 3.14 8.13 -2.78
C ILE A 83 3.99 7.36 -3.79
N LYS A 84 5.26 7.74 -3.96
CA LYS A 84 6.19 7.03 -4.85
C LYS A 84 6.40 5.59 -4.44
N LEU A 85 6.56 5.32 -3.14
CA LEU A 85 6.73 3.97 -2.64
C LEU A 85 5.49 3.12 -2.90
N LYS A 86 4.27 3.63 -2.67
CA LYS A 86 3.02 2.94 -3.07
C LYS A 86 3.02 2.61 -4.57
N GLN A 87 3.38 3.57 -5.41
CA GLN A 87 3.46 3.34 -6.86
C GLN A 87 4.50 2.27 -7.23
N VAL A 88 5.62 2.16 -6.50
CA VAL A 88 6.60 1.08 -6.67
C VAL A 88 5.96 -0.27 -6.35
N PHE A 89 5.24 -0.40 -5.23
CA PHE A 89 4.51 -1.63 -4.90
C PHE A 89 3.53 -2.03 -6.01
N GLU A 90 2.73 -1.08 -6.50
CA GLU A 90 1.74 -1.30 -7.55
C GLU A 90 2.37 -1.67 -8.89
N GLY A 91 3.36 -0.89 -9.33
CA GLY A 91 4.02 -1.08 -10.62
C GLY A 91 4.87 -2.35 -10.70
N GLN A 92 5.39 -2.83 -9.56
CA GLN A 92 6.10 -4.12 -9.48
C GLN A 92 5.15 -5.30 -9.24
N GLY A 93 3.83 -5.07 -9.16
CA GLY A 93 2.83 -6.12 -8.99
C GLY A 93 2.99 -6.88 -7.67
N ILE A 94 3.33 -6.18 -6.59
CA ILE A 94 3.51 -6.75 -5.26
C ILE A 94 2.13 -6.94 -4.63
N ILE A 95 1.85 -8.17 -4.19
CA ILE A 95 0.57 -8.52 -3.58
C ILE A 95 0.75 -8.57 -2.06
N ILE A 96 0.03 -7.72 -1.34
CA ILE A 96 0.12 -7.65 0.11
C ILE A 96 -0.96 -8.52 0.73
N ARG A 97 -0.54 -9.68 1.24
CA ARG A 97 -1.42 -10.58 1.99
C ARG A 97 -1.38 -10.18 3.47
N ALA A 98 -2.29 -9.30 3.88
CA ALA A 98 -2.33 -8.77 5.25
C ALA A 98 -2.43 -9.86 6.33
N SER A 99 -3.08 -11.00 6.02
CA SER A 99 -3.09 -12.20 6.86
C SER A 99 -1.71 -12.80 7.15
N GLN A 100 -0.73 -12.58 6.27
CA GLN A 100 0.64 -13.10 6.40
C GLN A 100 1.59 -12.14 7.11
N ILE A 101 1.16 -10.92 7.41
CA ILE A 101 2.02 -9.91 8.03
C ILE A 101 2.03 -10.12 9.56
N PRO A 102 3.20 -10.19 10.20
CA PRO A 102 3.31 -10.39 11.64
C PRO A 102 2.60 -9.31 12.46
N ARG A 103 1.90 -9.76 13.50
CA ARG A 103 1.21 -8.91 14.49
C ARG A 103 1.96 -8.84 15.83
N LEU A 104 3.17 -9.40 15.88
CA LEU A 104 4.03 -9.35 17.06
C LEU A 104 4.91 -8.10 16.99
N ALA A 105 5.01 -7.37 18.10
CA ALA A 105 5.81 -6.14 18.18
C ALA A 105 7.32 -6.45 18.18
N ASP A 106 7.70 -7.64 18.65
CA ASP A 106 9.04 -8.23 18.71
C ASP A 106 9.26 -9.27 17.63
N TYR A 107 8.58 -9.13 16.48
CA TYR A 107 8.84 -9.97 15.32
C TYR A 107 10.32 -9.93 14.93
N GLN A 108 10.85 -11.10 14.59
CA GLN A 108 12.21 -11.31 14.12
C GLN A 108 12.20 -12.18 12.88
N ASP A 109 12.90 -11.74 11.85
CA ASP A 109 13.18 -12.57 10.69
C ASP A 109 14.30 -13.56 11.04
N THR A 110 13.98 -14.85 10.97
CA THR A 110 14.87 -15.97 11.27
C THR A 110 15.22 -16.79 10.02
N THR A 111 14.82 -16.32 8.84
CA THR A 111 15.03 -17.05 7.58
C THR A 111 16.41 -16.78 6.97
N GLY A 112 17.14 -15.79 7.49
CA GLY A 112 18.51 -15.47 7.10
C GLY A 112 19.58 -16.19 7.94
N LEU A 113 20.84 -15.81 7.75
CA LEU A 113 21.96 -16.30 8.58
C LEU A 113 21.99 -15.64 9.97
N THR A 114 21.41 -14.45 10.08
CA THR A 114 21.31 -13.64 11.29
C THR A 114 19.84 -13.40 11.62
N THR A 115 19.53 -13.33 12.92
CA THR A 115 18.22 -12.91 13.40
C THR A 115 18.16 -11.39 13.43
N GLU A 116 17.18 -10.82 12.73
CA GLU A 116 17.06 -9.37 12.56
C GLU A 116 15.63 -8.90 12.80
N ASP A 117 15.46 -7.73 13.41
CA ASP A 117 14.16 -7.09 13.63
C ASP A 117 13.68 -6.39 12.34
N ILE A 118 13.59 -7.16 11.25
CA ILE A 118 13.24 -6.72 9.89
C ILE A 118 12.05 -7.52 9.38
N TYR A 119 11.18 -6.90 8.58
CA TYR A 119 10.11 -7.58 7.86
C TYR A 119 10.13 -7.19 6.37
N TYR A 120 10.29 -8.20 5.50
CA TYR A 120 10.25 -8.03 4.05
C TYR A 120 8.84 -8.28 3.50
N PHE A 121 8.42 -7.45 2.54
CA PHE A 121 7.17 -7.67 1.81
C PHE A 121 7.32 -8.75 0.74
N ASP A 122 8.43 -8.71 -0.01
CA ASP A 122 8.77 -9.67 -1.06
C ASP A 122 10.29 -9.63 -1.27
N LYS A 123 11.00 -10.64 -0.77
CA LYS A 123 12.48 -10.71 -0.84
C LYS A 123 12.99 -10.87 -2.27
N ASP A 124 12.20 -11.46 -3.15
CA ASP A 124 12.62 -11.77 -4.51
C ASP A 124 12.42 -10.57 -5.43
N LYS A 125 11.28 -9.87 -5.31
CA LYS A 125 10.92 -8.74 -6.17
C LYS A 125 11.32 -7.38 -5.62
N LEU A 126 11.28 -7.18 -4.30
CA LEU A 126 11.63 -5.93 -3.63
C LEU A 126 12.59 -6.15 -2.44
N PRO A 127 13.79 -6.73 -2.66
CA PRO A 127 14.75 -6.98 -1.59
C PRO A 127 15.20 -5.70 -0.86
N GLY A 128 15.06 -4.53 -1.50
CA GLY A 128 15.41 -3.25 -0.88
C GLY A 128 14.27 -2.53 -0.17
N VAL A 129 13.11 -3.17 -0.01
CA VAL A 129 11.92 -2.59 0.63
C VAL A 129 11.48 -3.46 1.80
N PHE A 130 11.72 -2.96 3.01
CA PHE A 130 11.41 -3.68 4.24
C PHE A 130 11.11 -2.71 5.38
N LEU A 131 10.37 -3.22 6.37
CA LEU A 131 10.20 -2.57 7.65
C LEU A 131 11.35 -2.99 8.57
N GLU A 132 11.78 -2.09 9.44
CA GLU A 132 12.79 -2.32 10.45
C GLU A 132 12.30 -1.73 11.78
N LYS A 133 12.61 -2.42 12.87
CA LYS A 133 12.25 -1.95 14.20
C LYS A 133 13.19 -0.84 14.67
N ARG A 134 12.60 0.24 15.18
CA ARG A 134 13.25 1.42 15.75
C ARG A 134 12.61 1.72 17.10
N GLY A 135 13.25 1.24 18.17
CA GLY A 135 12.68 1.32 19.51
C GLY A 135 11.37 0.54 19.60
N SER A 136 10.26 1.24 19.86
CA SER A 136 8.91 0.66 19.94
C SER A 136 8.13 0.69 18.62
N GLU A 137 8.70 1.22 17.54
CA GLU A 137 8.03 1.42 16.26
C GLU A 137 8.64 0.56 15.17
N TRP A 138 7.82 0.12 14.23
CA TRP A 138 8.20 -0.47 12.96
C TRP A 138 8.05 0.59 11.87
N LYS A 139 9.09 0.81 11.08
CA LYS A 139 9.11 1.80 9.99
C LYS A 139 9.74 1.23 8.74
N PHE A 140 9.38 1.73 7.57
CA PHE A 140 10.21 1.53 6.38
C PHE A 140 11.61 2.05 6.68
N SER A 141 12.61 1.18 6.55
CA SER A 141 13.97 1.48 6.97
C SER A 141 14.54 2.70 6.26
N ALA A 142 15.50 3.39 6.88
CA ALA A 142 16.23 4.49 6.22
C ALA A 142 16.88 4.02 4.90
N PHE A 143 17.31 2.75 4.86
CA PHE A 143 17.74 2.11 3.62
C PHE A 143 16.61 2.09 2.58
N THR A 144 15.43 1.56 2.91
CA THR A 144 14.27 1.57 2.01
C THR A 144 13.97 2.99 1.51
N VAL A 145 13.91 3.96 2.42
CA VAL A 145 13.64 5.37 2.10
C VAL A 145 14.65 5.93 1.09
N SER A 146 15.94 5.65 1.29
CA SER A 146 17.01 6.07 0.36
C SER A 146 16.85 5.49 -1.06
N GLN A 147 16.18 4.34 -1.19
CA GLN A 147 16.00 3.66 -2.47
C GLN A 147 14.75 4.08 -3.23
N ILE A 148 13.76 4.72 -2.57
CA ILE A 148 12.45 5.03 -3.15
C ILE A 148 12.55 5.73 -4.51
N GLU A 149 13.37 6.79 -4.61
CA GLU A 149 13.53 7.56 -5.85
C GLU A 149 14.08 6.71 -7.00
N THR A 150 15.08 5.87 -6.71
CA THR A 150 15.69 4.99 -7.70
C THR A 150 14.72 3.88 -8.13
N LEU A 151 14.02 3.27 -7.17
CA LEU A 151 13.03 2.23 -7.44
C LEU A 151 11.84 2.76 -8.24
N HIS A 152 11.37 3.97 -7.90
CA HIS A 152 10.28 4.63 -8.61
C HIS A 152 10.66 4.94 -10.05
N LYS A 153 11.84 5.54 -10.28
CA LYS A 153 12.35 5.81 -11.62
C LYS A 153 12.53 4.56 -12.47
N ARG A 154 12.93 3.42 -11.86
CA ARG A 154 13.03 2.13 -12.57
C ARG A 154 11.65 1.57 -12.91
N THR A 155 10.68 1.74 -12.03
CA THR A 155 9.31 1.26 -12.23
C THR A 155 8.56 2.09 -13.28
N TYR A 156 8.76 3.41 -13.27
CA TYR A 156 8.14 4.38 -14.18
C TYR A 156 9.19 5.20 -14.93
N PRO A 157 9.89 4.59 -15.91
CA PRO A 157 10.92 5.29 -16.67
C PRO A 157 10.33 6.49 -17.41
N TYR A 158 11.09 7.58 -17.50
CA TYR A 158 10.70 8.81 -18.19
C TYR A 158 9.42 9.49 -17.67
N GLY A 159 9.02 9.21 -16.42
CA GLY A 159 7.85 9.85 -15.81
C GLY A 159 6.51 9.28 -16.30
N THR A 160 6.49 8.01 -16.69
CA THR A 160 5.26 7.31 -17.10
C THR A 160 4.25 7.16 -15.97
N ASP A 161 4.64 7.41 -14.71
CA ASP A 161 3.73 7.50 -13.56
C ASP A 161 2.63 8.56 -13.78
N ARG A 162 2.89 9.58 -14.60
CA ARG A 162 1.88 10.58 -14.98
C ARG A 162 0.69 9.99 -15.71
N LEU A 163 0.84 8.84 -16.36
CA LEU A 163 -0.25 8.14 -17.04
C LEU A 163 -1.28 7.58 -16.05
N LEU A 164 -0.89 7.34 -14.79
CA LEU A 164 -1.82 6.90 -13.75
C LEU A 164 -2.92 7.95 -13.48
N ASN A 165 -2.63 9.24 -13.70
CA ASN A 165 -3.60 10.32 -13.54
C ASN A 165 -4.66 10.38 -14.66
N LEU A 166 -4.45 9.61 -15.75
CA LEU A 166 -5.38 9.54 -16.88
C LEU A 166 -6.36 8.37 -16.74
N LEU A 167 -6.12 7.46 -15.79
CA LEU A 167 -7.00 6.32 -15.54
C LEU A 167 -8.27 6.80 -14.82
N PRO A 168 -9.45 6.27 -15.19
CA PRO A 168 -10.66 6.53 -14.44
C PRO A 168 -10.52 5.97 -13.02
N LYS A 169 -10.97 6.75 -12.04
CA LYS A 169 -10.99 6.37 -10.62
C LYS A 169 -12.21 5.52 -10.29
#